data_AF-A0A067E3U5-F1
#
_entry.id   AF-A0A067E3U5-F1
#
_cell.length_a   1.000
_cell.length_b   1.000
_cell.length_c   1.000
_cell.angle_alpha   90.00
_cell.angle_beta   90.00
_cell.angle_gamma   90.00
#
_symmetry.space_group_name_H-M   'P 1'
#
loop_
_entity.id
_entity.type
_entity.pdbx_description
1 polymer ?
#
loop_
_entity_poly.entity_id
_entity_poly.type
_entity_poly.pdbx_seq_one_letter_code
_entity_poly.pdbx_strand_id
1 'polypeptide(L)'
;SIKDSVVGEERIAQYLLAVLNTRGTPLHWRHLNNRTEVSQSETENKHEYNLKDLRPKRRKPPNASDVTYIEDLVTGVQRALHVSLSEFDGNVEDENDLESLIEQQFEVLQRALKIPHKASEARLMVSKKFLTLFRTGKLGPFILDDVPDANSGF
;
A
#
# COMPACT_ATOMS: atom_id res chain seq x y z
N SER A 1 -25.32 -14.42 13.98
CA SER A 1 -25.10 -12.98 13.80
C SER A 1 -23.68 -12.81 13.29
N ILE A 2 -23.48 -12.43 12.02
CA ILE A 2 -22.16 -12.25 11.41
C ILE A 2 -22.20 -10.89 10.71
N LYS A 3 -22.10 -9.81 11.49
CA LYS A 3 -21.87 -8.44 10.99
C LYS A 3 -20.47 -7.93 11.35
N ASP A 4 -19.69 -8.68 12.14
CA ASP A 4 -18.40 -8.23 12.67
C ASP A 4 -17.23 -8.32 11.67
N SER A 5 -17.33 -9.11 10.61
CA SER A 5 -16.22 -9.25 9.65
C SER A 5 -15.99 -7.98 8.84
N VAL A 6 -17.07 -7.33 8.38
CA VAL A 6 -17.02 -6.17 7.47
C VAL A 6 -16.46 -4.93 8.17
N VAL A 7 -16.87 -4.71 9.43
CA VAL A 7 -16.35 -3.61 10.26
C VAL A 7 -14.87 -3.82 10.58
N GLY A 8 -14.43 -5.08 10.72
CA GLY A 8 -13.05 -5.41 11.06
C GLY A 8 -12.05 -4.88 10.03
N GLU A 9 -12.28 -5.09 8.74
CA GLU A 9 -11.32 -4.65 7.72
C GLU A 9 -11.25 -3.14 7.60
N GLU A 10 -12.40 -2.45 7.67
CA GLU A 10 -12.44 -0.99 7.64
C GLU A 10 -11.71 -0.39 8.83
N ARG A 11 -11.96 -0.90 10.03
CA ARG A 11 -11.32 -0.40 11.24
C ARG A 11 -9.82 -0.66 11.26
N ILE A 12 -9.38 -1.83 10.79
CA ILE A 12 -7.95 -2.13 10.65
C ILE A 12 -7.29 -1.19 9.63
N ALA A 13 -7.98 -0.88 8.51
CA ALA A 13 -7.47 0.06 7.53
C ALA A 13 -7.35 1.48 8.10
N GLN A 14 -8.34 1.95 8.86
CA GLN A 14 -8.28 3.23 9.58
C GLN A 14 -7.09 3.27 10.55
N TYR A 15 -6.91 2.24 11.38
CA TYR A 15 -5.76 2.19 12.29
C TYR A 15 -4.43 2.19 11.55
N LEU A 16 -4.32 1.45 10.44
CA LEU A 16 -3.11 1.46 9.63
C LEU A 16 -2.84 2.85 9.05
N LEU A 17 -3.85 3.54 8.52
CA LEU A 17 -3.70 4.91 8.03
C LEU A 17 -3.29 5.88 9.14
N ALA A 18 -3.90 5.78 10.32
CA ALA A 18 -3.53 6.57 11.49
C ALA A 18 -2.04 6.40 11.84
N VAL A 19 -1.57 5.15 11.89
CA VAL A 19 -0.15 4.84 12.17
C VAL A 19 0.77 5.36 11.07
N LEU A 20 0.40 5.21 9.80
CA LEU A 20 1.21 5.71 8.69
C LEU A 20 1.32 7.25 8.72
N ASN A 21 0.22 7.95 8.98
CA ASN A 21 0.17 9.41 9.01
C ASN A 21 0.96 9.98 10.19
N THR A 22 0.75 9.47 11.39
CA THR A 22 1.47 9.92 12.61
C THR A 22 2.98 9.65 12.52
N ARG A 23 3.40 8.59 11.84
CA ARG A 23 4.82 8.28 11.58
C ARG A 23 5.41 9.02 10.38
N GLY A 24 4.63 9.81 9.63
CA GLY A 24 5.08 10.47 8.40
C GLY A 24 5.49 9.49 7.28
N THR A 25 5.08 8.22 7.36
CA THR A 25 5.52 7.16 6.43
C THR A 25 5.24 7.48 4.96
N PRO A 26 4.07 8.05 4.59
CA PRO A 26 3.80 8.42 3.21
C PRO A 26 4.79 9.43 2.61
N LEU A 27 5.44 10.27 3.43
CA LEU A 27 6.43 11.24 2.97
C LEU A 27 7.71 10.57 2.44
N HIS A 28 8.02 9.36 2.92
CA HIS A 28 9.21 8.61 2.50
C HIS A 28 9.04 7.92 1.14
N TRP A 29 7.82 7.78 0.63
CA TRP A 29 7.55 7.12 -0.66
C TRP A 29 7.99 7.89 -1.89
N ARG A 30 8.36 9.17 -1.73
CA ARG A 30 8.90 9.99 -2.81
C ARG A 30 10.12 9.37 -3.50
N HIS A 31 10.96 8.65 -2.76
CA HIS A 31 12.17 8.01 -3.32
C HIS A 31 11.92 6.65 -3.97
N LEU A 32 10.78 6.00 -3.68
CA LEU A 32 10.46 4.67 -4.23
C LEU A 32 9.90 4.77 -5.65
N ASN A 33 9.12 5.81 -5.95
CA ASN A 33 8.61 6.03 -7.31
C ASN A 33 9.74 6.28 -8.32
N ASN A 34 10.75 7.09 -7.95
CA ASN A 34 11.87 7.45 -8.83
C ASN A 34 12.80 6.28 -9.22
N ARG A 35 12.68 5.11 -8.59
CA ARG A 35 13.51 3.94 -8.93
C ARG A 35 12.92 3.11 -10.07
N THR A 36 11.61 3.21 -10.31
CA THR A 36 10.91 2.41 -11.32
C THR A 36 11.22 2.88 -12.76
N GLU A 37 11.61 4.14 -12.93
CA GLU A 37 11.98 4.71 -14.23
C GLU A 37 13.29 4.15 -14.82
N VAL A 38 14.19 3.60 -13.99
CA VAL A 38 15.58 3.26 -14.39
C VAL A 38 15.79 1.76 -14.67
N SER A 39 14.90 0.88 -14.22
CA SER A 39 15.12 -0.57 -14.30
C SER A 39 14.49 -1.28 -15.52
N GLN A 40 13.99 -0.55 -16.52
CA GLN A 40 13.43 -1.15 -17.75
C GLN A 40 14.46 -1.42 -18.85
N SER A 41 15.74 -1.10 -18.64
CA SER A 41 16.83 -1.53 -19.52
C SER A 41 17.60 -2.67 -18.86
N GLU A 42 17.77 -3.77 -19.61
CA GLU A 42 18.64 -4.90 -19.30
C GLU A 42 17.99 -6.06 -18.51
N THR A 43 17.43 -7.02 -19.26
CA THR A 43 17.97 -8.39 -19.28
C THR A 43 17.27 -9.24 -20.34
N GLU A 44 17.66 -9.05 -21.60
CA GLU A 44 17.73 -10.18 -22.53
C GLU A 44 18.85 -11.09 -22.04
N ASN A 45 18.55 -12.28 -21.51
CA ASN A 45 19.48 -13.41 -21.52
C ASN A 45 18.76 -14.75 -21.28
N LYS A 46 18.32 -15.31 -22.41
CA LYS A 46 18.14 -16.73 -22.77
C LYS A 46 18.86 -17.72 -21.85
N HIS A 47 18.17 -18.60 -21.09
CA HIS A 47 18.75 -19.83 -20.53
C HIS A 47 17.74 -21.00 -20.59
N GLU A 48 18.24 -22.16 -21.03
CA GLU A 48 17.54 -23.39 -21.41
C GLU A 48 16.72 -24.06 -20.29
N TYR A 49 15.63 -24.67 -20.73
CA TYR A 49 14.73 -25.53 -19.96
C TYR A 49 15.43 -26.83 -19.55
N ASN A 50 15.23 -27.28 -18.31
CA ASN A 50 15.38 -28.71 -17.99
C ASN A 50 14.23 -29.22 -17.13
N LEU A 51 13.57 -30.24 -17.69
CA LEU A 51 12.54 -31.09 -17.07
C LEU A 51 13.18 -31.91 -15.94
N LYS A 52 12.70 -31.71 -14.71
CA LYS A 52 12.32 -32.77 -13.75
C LYS A 52 11.94 -32.14 -12.41
N ASP A 53 10.66 -32.24 -12.11
CA ASP A 53 10.10 -32.48 -10.78
C ASP A 53 10.85 -31.95 -9.56
N LEU A 54 10.34 -30.87 -8.98
CA LEU A 54 9.90 -30.86 -7.57
C LEU A 54 8.75 -29.83 -7.42
N ARG A 55 7.50 -30.32 -7.46
CA ARG A 55 6.29 -29.55 -7.10
C ARG A 55 6.41 -29.10 -5.62
N PRO A 56 5.93 -27.89 -5.28
CA PRO A 56 4.49 -27.68 -5.09
C PRO A 56 3.90 -26.94 -6.29
N LYS A 57 2.59 -27.09 -6.52
CA LYS A 57 1.83 -26.38 -7.57
C LYS A 57 2.16 -24.87 -7.52
N ARG A 58 3.15 -24.44 -8.31
CA ARG A 58 3.51 -23.03 -8.46
C ARG A 58 2.26 -22.35 -8.99
N ARG A 59 1.78 -21.35 -8.24
CA ARG A 59 0.89 -20.34 -8.78
C ARG A 59 1.46 -19.94 -10.13
N LYS A 60 0.65 -19.93 -11.19
CA LYS A 60 1.09 -19.46 -12.50
C LYS A 60 1.87 -18.15 -12.28
N PRO A 61 3.08 -18.00 -12.85
CA PRO A 61 3.77 -16.73 -12.77
C PRO A 61 2.77 -15.66 -13.25
N PRO A 62 2.61 -14.54 -12.52
CA PRO A 62 1.70 -13.49 -12.93
C PRO A 62 2.02 -13.09 -14.37
N ASN A 63 0.99 -12.88 -15.19
CA ASN A 63 1.23 -12.40 -16.55
C ASN A 63 1.90 -11.04 -16.46
N ALA A 64 2.77 -10.66 -17.41
CA ALA A 64 3.48 -9.38 -17.37
C ALA A 64 2.52 -8.18 -17.19
N SER A 65 1.33 -8.24 -17.80
CA SER A 65 0.25 -7.26 -17.63
C SER A 65 -0.26 -7.14 -16.18
N ASP A 66 -0.32 -8.25 -15.44
CA ASP A 66 -0.79 -8.28 -14.06
C ASP A 66 0.24 -7.66 -13.12
N VAL A 67 1.53 -7.83 -13.43
CA VAL A 67 2.64 -7.21 -12.69
C VAL A 67 2.57 -5.70 -12.85
N THR A 68 2.52 -5.20 -14.09
CA THR A 68 2.43 -3.76 -14.38
C THR A 68 1.18 -3.13 -13.76
N TYR A 69 0.03 -3.81 -13.83
CA TYR A 69 -1.19 -3.31 -13.21
C TYR A 69 -1.06 -3.16 -11.69
N ILE A 70 -0.43 -4.12 -11.02
CA ILE A 70 -0.20 -4.04 -9.57
C ILE A 70 0.79 -2.93 -9.23
N GLU A 71 1.85 -2.75 -10.02
CA GLU A 71 2.83 -1.67 -9.84
C GLU A 71 2.19 -0.28 -10.01
N ASP A 72 1.33 -0.10 -11.02
CA ASP A 72 0.56 1.13 -11.23
C ASP A 72 -0.37 1.42 -10.04
N LEU A 73 -1.04 0.39 -9.52
CA LEU A 73 -1.89 0.52 -8.34
C LEU A 73 -1.08 0.93 -7.09
N VAL A 74 0.06 0.28 -6.85
CA VAL A 74 0.94 0.58 -5.72
C VAL A 74 1.42 2.04 -5.79
N THR A 75 1.94 2.43 -6.96
CA THR A 75 2.43 3.78 -7.24
C THR A 75 1.31 4.82 -7.03
N GLY A 76 0.10 4.50 -7.51
CA GLY A 76 -1.08 5.33 -7.31
C GLY A 76 -1.48 5.49 -5.84
N VAL A 77 -1.46 4.41 -5.06
CA VAL A 77 -1.77 4.43 -3.62
C VAL A 77 -0.73 5.23 -2.85
N GLN A 78 0.56 4.97 -3.10
CA GLN A 78 1.64 5.69 -2.44
C GLN A 78 1.56 7.20 -2.72
N ARG A 79 1.36 7.58 -3.99
CA ARG A 79 1.21 8.98 -4.38
C ARG A 79 -0.01 9.63 -3.74
N ALA A 80 -1.16 8.96 -3.73
CA ALA A 80 -2.39 9.50 -3.15
C ALA A 80 -2.23 9.81 -1.64
N LEU A 81 -1.61 8.90 -0.90
CA LEU A 81 -1.33 9.08 0.52
C LEU A 81 -0.25 10.12 0.80
N HIS A 82 0.82 10.17 0.00
CA HIS A 82 1.82 11.23 0.09
C HIS A 82 1.22 12.61 -0.13
N VAL A 83 0.44 12.79 -1.21
CA VAL A 83 -0.15 14.08 -1.56
C VAL A 83 -1.15 14.52 -0.49
N SER A 84 -2.07 13.64 -0.09
CA SER A 84 -3.05 13.97 0.96
C SER A 84 -2.39 14.36 2.28
N LEU A 85 -1.34 13.65 2.73
CA LEU A 85 -0.63 14.00 3.96
C LEU A 85 0.21 15.28 3.81
N SER A 86 0.83 15.51 2.65
CA SER A 86 1.67 16.69 2.42
C SER A 86 0.87 17.98 2.23
N GLU A 87 -0.37 17.90 1.74
CA GLU A 87 -1.26 19.04 1.54
C GLU A 87 -2.19 19.27 2.74
N PHE A 88 -2.18 18.37 3.73
CA PHE A 88 -2.96 18.50 4.95
C PHE A 88 -2.41 19.61 5.84
N ASP A 89 -3.28 20.54 6.24
CA ASP A 89 -2.96 21.70 7.08
C ASP A 89 -3.33 21.51 8.56
N GLY A 90 -4.00 20.41 8.90
CA GLY A 90 -4.36 20.05 10.26
C GLY A 90 -3.25 19.34 11.05
N ASN A 91 -3.51 19.09 12.33
CA ASN A 91 -2.57 18.41 13.23
C ASN A 91 -2.86 16.91 13.30
N VAL A 92 -1.92 16.07 12.84
CA VAL A 92 -2.06 14.60 12.92
C VAL A 92 -2.05 14.03 14.34
N GLU A 93 -1.65 14.83 15.35
CA GLU A 93 -1.75 14.45 16.77
C GLU A 93 -3.13 14.78 17.38
N ASP A 94 -3.94 15.63 16.73
CA ASP A 94 -5.33 15.86 17.11
C ASP A 94 -6.23 14.78 16.49
N GLU A 95 -7.08 14.17 17.32
CA GLU A 95 -7.91 13.03 16.91
C GLU A 95 -8.93 13.42 15.83
N ASN A 96 -9.52 14.63 15.89
CA ASN A 96 -10.53 15.06 14.93
C ASN A 96 -9.90 15.41 13.58
N ASP A 97 -8.77 16.10 13.61
CA ASP A 97 -7.99 16.42 12.41
C ASP A 97 -7.51 15.12 11.74
N LEU A 98 -7.01 14.16 12.52
CA LEU A 98 -6.58 12.86 12.01
C LEU A 98 -7.75 12.05 11.42
N GLU A 99 -8.91 12.05 12.08
CA GLU A 99 -10.12 11.40 11.55
C GLU A 99 -10.54 12.01 10.20
N SER A 100 -10.55 13.35 10.11
CA SER A 100 -10.84 14.08 8.87
C SER A 100 -9.86 13.74 7.75
N LEU A 101 -8.56 13.68 8.05
CA LEU A 101 -7.54 13.26 7.08
C LEU A 101 -7.76 11.83 6.61
N ILE A 102 -8.10 10.90 7.51
CA ILE A 102 -8.38 9.51 7.15
C ILE A 102 -9.58 9.41 6.22
N GLU A 103 -10.66 10.16 6.48
CA GLU A 103 -11.83 10.22 5.59
C GLU A 103 -11.44 10.69 4.18
N GLN A 104 -10.68 11.78 4.08
CA GLN A 104 -10.15 12.27 2.79
C GLN A 104 -9.26 11.23 2.10
N GLN A 105 -8.45 10.50 2.87
CA GLN A 105 -7.58 9.45 2.36
C GLN A 105 -8.38 8.29 1.76
N PHE A 106 -9.51 7.90 2.34
CA PHE A 106 -10.39 6.88 1.76
C PHE A 106 -10.90 7.28 0.35
N GLU A 107 -11.22 8.55 0.14
CA GLU A 107 -11.70 9.05 -1.17
C GLU A 107 -10.62 9.04 -2.24
N VAL A 108 -9.39 9.46 -1.91
CA VAL A 108 -8.26 9.41 -2.86
C VAL A 108 -7.82 7.97 -3.11
N LEU A 109 -7.87 7.09 -2.10
CA LEU A 109 -7.58 5.67 -2.23
C LEU A 109 -8.59 4.95 -3.12
N GLN A 110 -9.88 5.29 -3.03
CA GLN A 110 -10.90 4.73 -3.92
C GLN A 110 -10.55 4.97 -5.39
N ARG A 111 -10.12 6.19 -5.72
CA ARG A 111 -9.67 6.57 -7.06
C ARG A 111 -8.38 5.87 -7.47
N ALA A 112 -7.40 5.81 -6.57
CA ALA A 112 -6.12 5.13 -6.81
C ALA A 112 -6.32 3.63 -7.08
N LEU A 113 -7.20 2.98 -6.32
CA LEU A 113 -7.51 1.55 -6.39
C LEU A 113 -8.50 1.20 -7.51
N LYS A 114 -8.90 2.18 -8.34
CA LYS A 114 -9.84 2.03 -9.45
C LYS A 114 -11.18 1.40 -9.02
N ILE A 115 -11.65 1.73 -7.82
CA ILE A 115 -12.95 1.27 -7.32
C ILE A 115 -14.04 2.23 -7.82
N PRO A 116 -15.14 1.73 -8.42
CA PRO A 116 -16.22 2.58 -8.89
C PRO A 116 -16.83 3.44 -7.77
N HIS A 117 -17.09 4.73 -8.07
CA HIS A 117 -17.64 5.67 -7.08
C HIS A 117 -19.04 5.28 -6.56
N LYS A 118 -19.84 4.59 -7.39
CA LYS A 118 -21.22 4.17 -7.07
C LYS A 118 -21.31 2.82 -6.35
N ALA A 119 -20.19 2.22 -5.94
CA ALA A 119 -20.22 0.94 -5.24
C ALA A 119 -20.76 1.15 -3.82
N SER A 120 -21.85 0.45 -3.46
CA SER A 120 -22.45 0.50 -2.11
C SER A 120 -21.48 0.09 -1.00
N GLU A 121 -20.43 -0.65 -1.34
CA GLU A 121 -19.38 -1.14 -0.43
C GLU A 121 -18.00 -0.56 -0.76
N ALA A 122 -17.95 0.62 -1.38
CA ALA A 122 -16.71 1.25 -1.83
C ALA A 122 -15.62 1.28 -0.75
N ARG A 123 -15.97 1.71 0.46
CA ARG A 123 -15.06 1.84 1.60
C ARG A 123 -14.51 0.50 2.07
N LEU A 124 -15.34 -0.53 2.12
CA LEU A 124 -14.92 -1.90 2.41
C LEU A 124 -13.96 -2.44 1.35
N MET A 125 -14.26 -2.18 0.07
CA MET A 125 -13.39 -2.58 -1.04
C MET A 125 -12.03 -1.88 -1.00
N VAL A 126 -12.00 -0.58 -0.67
CA VAL A 126 -10.77 0.18 -0.43
C VAL A 126 -9.97 -0.49 0.68
N SER A 127 -10.60 -0.73 1.83
CA SER A 127 -9.98 -1.34 3.00
C SER A 127 -9.34 -2.69 2.67
N LYS A 128 -10.08 -3.58 2.01
CA LYS A 128 -9.58 -4.92 1.63
C LYS A 128 -8.40 -4.85 0.67
N LYS A 129 -8.48 -4.02 -0.38
CA LYS A 129 -7.40 -3.88 -1.37
C LYS A 129 -6.16 -3.23 -0.74
N PHE A 130 -6.35 -2.15 0.02
CA PHE A 130 -5.27 -1.47 0.72
C PHE A 130 -4.53 -2.40 1.69
N LEU A 131 -5.27 -3.10 2.56
CA LEU A 131 -4.69 -4.09 3.48
C LEU A 131 -4.01 -5.26 2.75
N THR A 132 -4.51 -5.65 1.58
CA THR A 132 -3.86 -6.68 0.76
C THR A 132 -2.50 -6.21 0.26
N LEU A 133 -2.40 -4.98 -0.25
CA LEU A 133 -1.12 -4.41 -0.69
C LEU A 133 -0.13 -4.29 0.49
N PHE A 134 -0.60 -3.87 1.66
CA PHE A 134 0.23 -3.81 2.87
C PHE A 134 0.73 -5.19 3.31
N ARG A 135 -0.17 -6.16 3.49
CA ARG A 135 0.17 -7.52 3.96
C ARG A 135 1.08 -8.29 3.00
N THR A 136 1.04 -7.96 1.72
CA THR A 136 1.91 -8.56 0.70
C THR A 136 3.23 -7.80 0.52
N GLY A 137 3.50 -6.79 1.35
CA GLY A 137 4.72 -5.98 1.32
C GLY A 137 4.84 -5.09 0.09
N LYS A 138 3.75 -4.94 -0.69
CA LYS A 138 3.77 -4.22 -1.98
C LYS A 138 3.90 -2.72 -1.81
N LEU A 139 3.46 -2.17 -0.67
CA LEU A 139 3.63 -0.75 -0.39
C LEU A 139 5.06 -0.39 0.04
N GLY A 140 5.92 -1.37 0.36
CA GLY A 140 7.28 -1.17 0.84
C GLY A 140 7.56 -1.94 2.15
N PRO A 141 8.83 -2.01 2.57
CA PRO A 141 9.20 -2.54 3.87
C PRO A 141 8.76 -1.55 4.95
N PHE A 142 7.78 -1.93 5.78
CA PHE A 142 7.40 -1.18 6.97
C PHE A 142 7.55 -2.08 8.18
N ILE A 143 8.27 -1.58 9.16
CA ILE A 143 8.28 -2.14 10.50
C ILE A 143 7.38 -1.21 11.30
N LEU A 144 6.33 -1.76 11.92
CA LEU A 144 5.46 -0.99 12.82
C LEU A 144 6.15 -0.69 14.16
N ASP A 145 7.26 -1.36 14.43
CA ASP A 145 8.16 -1.08 15.55
C ASP A 145 9.29 -0.17 15.08
N ASP A 146 9.51 0.92 15.82
CA ASP A 146 10.78 1.65 15.73
C ASP A 146 11.87 0.75 16.31
N VAL A 147 12.83 0.36 15.48
CA VAL A 147 14.09 -0.17 16.02
C VAL A 147 14.83 1.05 16.57
N PRO A 148 15.06 1.15 17.89
CA PRO A 148 15.80 2.28 18.42
C PRO A 148 17.17 2.34 17.74
N ASP A 149 17.54 3.52 17.25
CA ASP A 149 18.86 3.76 16.70
C ASP A 149 19.90 3.35 17.74
N ALA A 150 20.71 2.33 17.42
CA ALA A 150 21.75 1.80 18.29
C ALA A 150 22.95 2.76 18.48
N ASN A 151 22.74 4.07 18.27
CA ASN A 151 23.73 5.14 18.39
C ASN A 151 23.40 6.13 19.51
N SER A 152 22.80 5.66 20.62
CA SER A 152 22.98 6.36 21.90
C SER A 152 24.31 5.91 22.51
N GLY A 153 25.38 6.56 22.05
CA GLY A 153 26.71 6.44 22.66
C GLY A 153 26.67 6.87 24.13
N PHE A 154 27.26 6.04 24.98
CA PHE A 154 27.77 6.43 26.30
C PHE A 154 29.23 6.86 26.17
#